data_AF-A0A3M1CI06-F1
#
_entry.id   AF-A0A3M1CI06-F1
#
_cell.length_a   1.000
_cell.length_b   1.000
_cell.length_c   1.000
_cell.angle_alpha   90.00
_cell.angle_beta   90.00
_cell.angle_gamma   90.00
#
_symmetry.space_group_name_H-M   'P 1'
#
loop_
_entity.id
_entity.type
_entity.pdbx_description
1 polymer ?
#
loop_
_entity_poly.entity_id
_entity_poly.type
_entity_poly.pdbx_seq_one_letter_code
_entity_poly.pdbx_strand_id
1 'polypeptide(L)'
;FWYYYNKVVPSPRQGEKVEVWQLDLKSAMEENNIILLAYSDGNLPTFGSGFIEDAYLLYTQPDEFQKYWKNKQEIQYYARQIRDNPEYLKKATILSEDNKITLDSAIKYLSYQLKNNQP
;
A
#
# COMPACT_ATOMS: atom_id res chain seq x y z
N PHE A 1 -2.23 8.27 -11.82
CA PHE A 1 -1.11 8.26 -10.85
C PHE A 1 -1.44 7.32 -9.70
N TRP A 2 -1.21 6.02 -9.84
CA TRP A 2 -1.76 5.04 -8.89
C TRP A 2 -0.64 4.51 -8.00
N TYR A 3 0.38 3.87 -8.57
CA TYR A 3 1.33 3.10 -7.76
C TYR A 3 2.32 3.93 -6.91
N TYR A 4 2.66 5.15 -7.34
CA TYR A 4 3.68 5.98 -6.65
C TYR A 4 3.16 6.75 -5.43
N TYR A 5 1.86 7.06 -5.33
CA TYR A 5 1.35 8.02 -4.34
C TYR A 5 0.42 7.42 -3.28
N ASN A 6 0.32 6.08 -3.20
CA ASN A 6 -0.65 5.33 -2.37
C ASN A 6 -2.11 5.79 -2.50
N LYS A 7 -2.42 6.67 -3.46
CA LYS A 7 -3.71 7.32 -3.68
C LYS A 7 -4.07 7.24 -5.15
N VAL A 8 -5.36 7.13 -5.41
CA VAL A 8 -5.92 7.04 -6.75
C VAL A 8 -6.38 8.43 -7.19
N VAL A 9 -5.78 8.96 -8.26
CA VAL A 9 -6.11 10.29 -8.80
C VAL A 9 -6.36 10.20 -10.32
N PRO A 10 -7.54 10.66 -10.81
CA PRO A 10 -8.71 11.08 -10.02
C PRO A 10 -9.30 9.92 -9.22
N SER A 11 -10.01 10.22 -8.13
CA SER A 11 -10.65 9.16 -7.33
C SER A 11 -11.75 8.48 -8.14
N PRO A 12 -11.81 7.14 -8.19
CA PRO A 12 -12.88 6.41 -8.88
C PRO A 12 -14.22 6.54 -8.14
N ARG A 13 -14.21 6.99 -6.87
CA ARG A 13 -15.40 7.21 -6.05
C ARG A 13 -15.48 8.68 -5.67
N GLN A 14 -16.54 9.35 -6.11
CA GLN A 14 -16.70 10.79 -5.93
C GLN A 14 -16.70 11.16 -4.44
N GLY A 15 -15.82 12.09 -4.04
CA GLY A 15 -15.70 12.55 -2.65
C GLY A 15 -14.85 11.66 -1.74
N GLU A 16 -14.43 10.46 -2.18
CA GLU A 16 -13.61 9.56 -1.38
C GLU A 16 -12.12 9.67 -1.74
N LYS A 17 -11.25 9.58 -0.74
CA LYS A 17 -9.81 9.39 -0.94
C LYS A 17 -9.53 7.88 -0.99
N VAL A 18 -9.62 7.31 -2.18
CA VAL A 18 -9.35 5.88 -2.40
C VAL A 18 -7.83 5.65 -2.44
N GLU A 19 -7.38 4.67 -1.67
CA GLU A 19 -5.98 4.23 -1.65
C GLU A 19 -5.79 3.02 -2.56
N VAL A 20 -4.57 2.86 -3.11
CA VAL A 20 -4.28 1.84 -4.13
C VAL A 20 -4.58 0.42 -3.67
N TRP A 21 -4.30 0.12 -2.40
CA TRP A 21 -4.53 -1.22 -1.82
C TRP A 21 -6.03 -1.57 -1.72
N GLN A 22 -6.92 -0.58 -1.83
CA GLN A 22 -8.37 -0.78 -1.80
C GLN A 22 -8.95 -1.16 -3.17
N LEU A 23 -8.14 -1.09 -4.22
CA LEU A 23 -8.54 -1.44 -5.57
C LEU A 23 -8.28 -2.91 -5.86
N ASP A 24 -9.11 -3.48 -6.73
CA ASP A 24 -8.79 -4.73 -7.40
C ASP A 24 -7.81 -4.43 -8.55
N LEU A 25 -6.55 -4.88 -8.39
CA LEU A 25 -5.50 -4.61 -9.37
C LEU A 25 -5.82 -5.21 -10.75
N LYS A 26 -6.45 -6.40 -10.77
CA LYS A 26 -6.74 -7.11 -12.01
C LYS A 26 -7.80 -6.38 -12.82
N SER A 27 -8.94 -6.09 -12.22
CA SER A 27 -10.01 -5.30 -12.84
C SER A 27 -9.50 -3.94 -13.30
N ALA A 28 -8.72 -3.26 -12.45
CA ALA A 28 -8.14 -1.96 -12.81
C ALA A 28 -7.21 -2.04 -14.03
N MET A 29 -6.46 -3.11 -14.22
CA MET A 29 -5.63 -3.29 -15.41
C MET A 29 -6.45 -3.67 -16.63
N GLU A 30 -7.39 -4.61 -16.48
CA GLU A 30 -8.17 -5.17 -17.60
C GLU A 30 -9.21 -4.19 -18.17
N GLU A 31 -9.70 -3.25 -17.36
CA GLU A 31 -10.60 -2.20 -17.81
C GLU A 31 -9.88 -1.09 -18.60
N ASN A 32 -8.55 -1.02 -18.53
CA ASN A 32 -7.75 0.04 -19.16
C ASN A 32 -6.94 -0.50 -20.35
N ASN A 33 -7.19 0.08 -21.53
CA ASN A 33 -6.45 -0.29 -22.75
C ASN A 33 -4.97 0.15 -22.74
N ILE A 34 -4.63 1.14 -21.91
CA ILE A 34 -3.29 1.74 -21.85
C ILE A 34 -2.89 1.90 -20.40
N ILE A 35 -1.68 1.43 -20.06
CA ILE A 35 -1.04 1.65 -18.77
C ILE A 35 0.19 2.54 -19.00
N LEU A 36 0.22 3.71 -18.38
CA LEU A 36 1.34 4.64 -18.47
C LEU A 36 2.18 4.62 -17.18
N LEU A 37 3.45 4.24 -17.31
CA LEU A 37 4.46 4.30 -16.26
C LEU A 37 5.36 5.51 -16.47
N ALA A 38 5.16 6.57 -15.68
CA ALA A 38 5.91 7.82 -15.79
C ALA A 38 6.95 7.94 -14.68
N TYR A 39 8.21 8.18 -15.07
CA TYR A 39 9.36 8.28 -14.18
C TYR A 39 10.24 9.47 -14.56
N SER A 40 11.00 9.93 -13.58
CA SER A 40 12.07 10.92 -13.66
C SER A 40 13.38 10.26 -13.21
N ASP A 41 14.52 10.87 -13.47
CA ASP A 41 15.81 10.30 -13.05
C ASP A 41 15.87 10.03 -11.53
N GLY A 42 15.21 10.87 -10.72
CA GLY A 42 15.19 10.73 -9.25
C GLY A 42 14.43 9.52 -8.72
N ASN A 43 13.51 8.93 -9.48
CA ASN A 43 12.73 7.75 -9.06
C ASN A 43 12.95 6.52 -9.96
N LEU A 44 13.86 6.62 -10.93
CA LEU A 44 14.25 5.53 -11.82
C LEU A 44 14.82 4.29 -11.10
N PRO A 45 15.60 4.41 -10.00
CA PRO A 45 16.03 3.23 -9.23
C PRO A 45 14.88 2.39 -8.68
N THR A 46 13.69 2.99 -8.54
CA THR A 46 12.45 2.34 -8.10
C THR A 46 11.45 2.22 -9.25
N PHE A 47 11.93 2.04 -10.49
CA PHE A 47 11.11 1.88 -11.68
C PHE A 47 10.05 0.78 -11.50
N GLY A 48 8.84 1.01 -12.01
CA GLY A 48 7.67 0.16 -11.75
C GLY A 48 7.11 0.29 -10.32
N SER A 49 7.95 0.63 -9.33
CA SER A 49 7.58 0.84 -7.92
C SER A 49 6.84 -0.36 -7.29
N GLY A 50 7.00 -1.57 -7.84
CA GLY A 50 6.28 -2.78 -7.45
C GLY A 50 5.10 -3.14 -8.36
N PHE A 51 4.68 -2.25 -9.27
CA PHE A 51 3.57 -2.51 -10.20
C PHE A 51 3.87 -3.66 -11.14
N ILE A 52 5.07 -3.68 -11.75
CA ILE A 52 5.43 -4.67 -12.76
C ILE A 52 5.52 -6.05 -12.11
N GLU A 53 6.09 -6.13 -10.92
CA GLU A 53 6.24 -7.34 -10.12
C GLU A 53 4.87 -7.87 -9.67
N ASP A 54 4.01 -6.99 -9.13
CA ASP A 54 2.66 -7.36 -8.71
C ASP A 54 1.81 -7.82 -9.90
N ALA A 55 1.90 -7.14 -11.05
CA ALA A 55 1.21 -7.53 -12.27
C ALA A 55 1.71 -8.87 -12.82
N TYR A 56 3.03 -9.06 -12.85
CA TYR A 56 3.62 -10.34 -13.28
C TYR A 56 3.16 -11.49 -12.38
N LEU A 57 3.21 -11.31 -11.06
CA LEU A 57 2.76 -12.32 -10.10
C LEU A 57 1.26 -12.61 -10.25
N LEU A 58 0.44 -11.58 -10.43
CA LEU A 58 -1.01 -11.70 -10.65
C LEU A 58 -1.34 -12.60 -11.85
N TYR A 59 -0.64 -12.44 -12.97
CA TYR A 59 -0.91 -13.21 -14.19
C TYR A 59 -0.21 -14.56 -14.27
N THR A 60 0.92 -14.73 -13.58
CA THR A 60 1.68 -15.99 -13.63
C THR A 60 1.35 -16.94 -12.49
N GLN A 61 1.03 -16.42 -11.30
CA GLN A 61 0.82 -17.19 -10.06
C GLN A 61 -0.33 -16.58 -9.23
N PRO A 62 -1.58 -16.69 -9.70
CA PRO A 62 -2.72 -15.98 -9.11
C PRO A 62 -2.99 -16.36 -7.65
N ASP A 63 -2.76 -17.60 -7.25
CA ASP A 63 -2.95 -18.04 -5.86
C ASP A 63 -1.93 -17.40 -4.91
N GLU A 64 -0.66 -17.33 -5.34
CA GLU A 64 0.39 -16.63 -4.59
C GLU A 64 0.12 -15.14 -4.51
N PHE A 65 -0.31 -14.54 -5.63
CA PHE A 65 -0.71 -13.14 -5.67
C PHE A 65 -1.85 -12.86 -4.68
N GLN A 66 -2.92 -13.66 -4.66
CA GLN A 66 -4.04 -13.44 -3.75
C GLN A 66 -3.60 -13.50 -2.28
N LYS A 67 -2.74 -14.46 -1.91
CA LYS A 67 -2.19 -14.57 -0.56
C LYS A 67 -1.36 -13.34 -0.19
N TYR A 68 -0.45 -12.93 -1.08
CA TYR A 68 0.38 -11.74 -0.90
C TYR A 68 -0.46 -10.46 -0.80
N TRP A 69 -1.43 -10.29 -1.71
CA TRP A 69 -2.28 -9.11 -1.80
C TRP A 69 -3.18 -8.98 -0.58
N LYS A 70 -3.83 -10.07 -0.14
CA LYS A 70 -4.62 -10.09 1.09
C LYS A 70 -3.79 -9.67 2.31
N ASN A 71 -2.59 -10.22 2.44
CA ASN A 71 -1.68 -9.83 3.52
C ASN A 71 -1.31 -8.34 3.45
N LYS A 72 -1.01 -7.82 2.24
CA LYS A 72 -0.72 -6.40 2.00
C LYS A 72 -1.91 -5.51 2.38
N GLN A 73 -3.13 -5.89 2.01
CA GLN A 73 -4.36 -5.17 2.33
C GLN A 73 -4.62 -5.12 3.83
N GLU A 74 -4.47 -6.23 4.55
CA GLU A 74 -4.64 -6.27 6.01
C GLU A 74 -3.64 -5.36 6.73
N ILE A 75 -2.37 -5.37 6.31
CA ILE A 75 -1.34 -4.48 6.88
C ILE A 75 -1.69 -3.02 6.62
N GLN A 76 -2.11 -2.67 5.40
CA GLN A 76 -2.47 -1.30 5.05
C GLN A 76 -3.73 -0.83 5.77
N TYR A 77 -4.70 -1.72 5.99
CA TYR A 77 -5.87 -1.46 6.81
C TYR A 77 -5.47 -1.01 8.23
N TYR A 78 -4.60 -1.77 8.91
CA TYR A 78 -4.09 -1.35 10.23
C TYR A 78 -3.24 -0.10 10.18
N ALA A 79 -2.40 0.06 9.16
CA ALA A 79 -1.59 1.26 9.00
C ALA A 79 -2.46 2.51 8.88
N ARG A 80 -3.61 2.41 8.19
CA ARG A 80 -4.60 3.48 8.13
C ARG A 80 -5.24 3.74 9.49
N GLN A 81 -5.68 2.71 10.21
CA GLN A 81 -6.24 2.87 11.57
C GLN A 81 -5.25 3.56 12.52
N ILE A 82 -3.95 3.25 12.41
CA ILE A 82 -2.91 3.88 13.22
C ILE A 82 -2.75 5.37 12.88
N ARG A 83 -2.79 5.73 11.59
CA ARG A 83 -2.70 7.13 11.14
C ARG A 83 -3.93 7.96 11.54
N ASP A 84 -5.10 7.34 11.50
CA ASP A 84 -6.38 8.01 11.75
C ASP A 84 -6.72 8.10 13.26
N ASN A 85 -6.09 7.27 14.11
CA ASN A 85 -6.28 7.28 15.57
C ASN A 85 -5.11 7.99 16.29
N PRO A 86 -5.36 9.12 16.98
CA PRO A 86 -4.32 9.89 17.67
C PRO A 86 -3.51 9.09 18.71
N GLU A 87 -4.13 8.14 19.42
CA GLU A 87 -3.44 7.35 20.44
C GLU A 87 -2.46 6.36 19.82
N TYR A 88 -2.87 5.67 18.75
CA TYR A 88 -2.00 4.76 18.02
C TYR A 88 -0.90 5.52 17.28
N LEU A 89 -1.21 6.68 16.70
CA LEU A 89 -0.21 7.53 16.06
C LEU A 89 0.87 7.97 17.06
N LYS A 90 0.47 8.41 18.26
CA LYS A 90 1.42 8.78 19.32
C LYS A 90 2.34 7.62 19.69
N LYS A 91 1.81 6.39 19.80
CA LYS A 91 2.62 5.19 20.05
C LYS A 91 3.61 4.93 18.91
N ALA A 92 3.19 5.10 17.65
CA ALA A 92 4.07 4.95 16.50
C ALA A 92 5.18 6.01 16.47
N THR A 93 4.88 7.26 16.86
CA THR A 93 5.85 8.34 16.96
C THR A 93 6.91 8.04 18.02
N ILE A 94 6.50 7.63 19.23
CA ILE A 94 7.45 7.25 20.30
C ILE A 94 8.35 6.10 19.82
N LEU A 95 7.76 5.06 19.20
CA LEU A 95 8.53 3.94 18.66
C LEU A 95 9.55 4.38 17.60
N SER A 96 9.15 5.31 16.71
CA SER A 96 10.01 5.88 15.67
C SER A 96 11.21 6.62 16.28
N GLU A 97 10.97 7.43 17.30
CA GLU A 97 12.00 8.21 18.00
C GLU A 97 12.96 7.32 18.80
N ASP A 98 12.42 6.42 19.63
CA ASP A 98 13.21 5.53 20.49
C ASP A 98 14.14 4.62 19.68
N ASN A 99 13.68 4.15 18.52
CA ASN A 99 14.42 3.20 17.68
C ASN A 99 15.16 3.88 16.51
N LYS A 100 15.06 5.21 16.35
CA LYS A 100 15.65 5.97 15.24
C LYS A 100 15.28 5.40 13.86
N ILE A 101 14.05 4.93 13.72
CA ILE A 101 13.48 4.45 12.45
C ILE A 101 12.49 5.47 11.91
N THR A 102 12.14 5.37 10.62
CA THR A 102 11.10 6.26 10.06
C THR A 102 9.73 5.98 10.66
N LEU A 103 8.88 7.02 10.72
CA LEU A 103 7.51 6.87 11.22
C LEU A 103 6.73 5.83 10.42
N ASP A 104 6.91 5.77 9.09
CA ASP A 104 6.29 4.73 8.26
C ASP A 104 6.76 3.31 8.63
N SER A 105 8.04 3.14 8.99
CA SER A 105 8.56 1.84 9.46
C SER A 105 7.95 1.46 10.80
N ALA A 106 7.81 2.43 11.71
CA ALA A 106 7.17 2.23 13.01
C ALA A 106 5.67 1.87 12.87
N ILE A 107 4.94 2.58 12.00
CA ILE A 107 3.54 2.28 11.66
C ILE A 107 3.43 0.88 11.08
N LYS A 108 4.31 0.51 10.13
CA LYS A 108 4.32 -0.83 9.53
C LYS A 108 4.56 -1.91 10.57
N TYR A 109 5.51 -1.71 11.49
CA TYR A 109 5.77 -2.63 12.59
C TYR A 109 4.55 -2.84 13.49
N LEU A 110 3.93 -1.75 13.95
CA LEU A 110 2.72 -1.82 14.78
C LEU A 110 1.54 -2.45 14.04
N SER A 111 1.44 -2.23 12.72
CA SER A 111 0.42 -2.87 11.88
C SER A 111 0.55 -4.40 11.89
N TYR A 112 1.77 -4.94 11.85
CA TYR A 112 2.00 -6.38 12.02
C TYR A 112 1.60 -6.88 13.41
N GLN A 113 1.90 -6.13 14.47
CA GLN A 113 1.50 -6.52 15.82
C GLN A 113 -0.02 -6.55 15.98
N LEU A 114 -0.73 -5.53 15.49
CA LEU A 114 -2.19 -5.48 15.55
C LEU A 114 -2.83 -6.63 14.77
N LYS A 115 -2.30 -6.93 13.58
CA LYS A 115 -2.74 -8.08 12.78
C LYS A 115 -2.58 -9.41 13.55
N ASN A 116 -1.44 -9.63 14.20
CA ASN A 116 -1.15 -10.90 14.87
C ASN A 116 -1.87 -11.06 16.22
N ASN A 117 -2.34 -9.98 16.82
CA ASN A 117 -3.02 -9.98 18.11
C ASN A 117 -4.56 -10.10 18.01
N GLN A 118 -5.12 -10.31 16.81
CA GLN A 118 -6.53 -10.67 16.67
C GLN A 118 -6.76 -12.13 17.08
N PRO A 119 -7.84 -12.42 17.84
CA PRO A 119 -8.18 -13.78 18.26
C PRO A 119 -8.53 -14.69 17.07
#